data_AF-A0A821I634-F1
#
_entry.id   AF-A0A821I634-F1
#
_cell.length_a   1.000
_cell.length_b   1.000
_cell.length_c   1.000
_cell.angle_alpha   90.00
_cell.angle_beta   90.00
_cell.angle_gamma   90.00
#
_symmetry.space_group_name_H-M   'P 1'
#
loop_
_entity.id
_entity.type
_entity.pdbx_description
1 polymer ?
#
loop_
_entity_poly.entity_id
_entity_poly.type
_entity_poly.pdbx_seq_one_letter_code
_entity_poly.pdbx_strand_id
1 'polypeptide(L)'
;MQIIPRLVSLANIRAMDEFSKKYESLMKELREFIDEFFINIKDLYQDKMYMDLIDHILNIIWNLTDTTALVPMFVSAEYAKSVAEWIQKLSVRDPKERATKAVIAIIHNLSRDKMGLKALREKNLFEILTECKILLHVEDEDESNKLRQPFGMSLIALATSDDEQKRNESLICIVSAELFSKCKKAASCENWKFDGFHLSEFLNSLEVAFSNDTVVRHILDDNTGIKSESITFFAALLVSCYGLLFNQEADDLEKLISEALLQILLCISNYPEYRKPLKEHNQFYVLIEGFAKQPKPNIANQPKQDIVKRIWSNLSMRENSTKEPHQLQVRKQPMAFISYNWADDKFCEKFLEELGKHTRIQLWVDYKNVAKTENNDWNSYAHAIERATIFIVLLSEAYCDSKYCFQELNYAVALTGGPTQVRDAFIFVETQKDASKKRERIKNLLNNMETIGYIEDLNQMAVKVAESIESLRNKNKTTTYSSSNIVQSSMCTMM
;
A
#
# COMPACT_ATOMS: atom_id res chain seq x y z
N MET A 1 7.37 -13.22 -43.31
CA MET A 1 8.78 -13.61 -43.61
C MET A 1 9.75 -12.42 -43.85
N GLN A 2 9.31 -11.15 -43.87
CA GLN A 2 10.20 -9.97 -43.98
C GLN A 2 10.80 -9.47 -42.64
N ILE A 3 10.49 -10.12 -41.52
CA ILE A 3 10.83 -9.66 -40.17
C ILE A 3 12.30 -9.92 -39.85
N ILE A 4 12.85 -11.08 -40.25
CA ILE A 4 14.24 -11.45 -39.93
C ILE A 4 15.25 -10.43 -40.48
N PRO A 5 15.18 -9.98 -41.76
CA PRO A 5 16.08 -8.94 -42.26
C PRO A 5 15.97 -7.61 -41.51
N ARG A 6 14.77 -7.25 -41.02
CA ARG A 6 14.56 -6.02 -40.23
C ARG A 6 15.14 -6.13 -38.82
N LEU A 7 14.95 -7.26 -38.14
CA LEU A 7 15.53 -7.53 -36.82
C LEU A 7 17.07 -7.42 -36.86
N VAL A 8 17.71 -7.95 -37.91
CA VAL A 8 19.17 -7.87 -38.11
C VAL A 8 19.64 -6.42 -38.32
N SER A 9 18.85 -5.59 -39.00
CA SER A 9 19.19 -4.17 -39.22
C SER A 9 19.08 -3.32 -37.95
N LEU A 10 18.21 -3.70 -37.01
CA LEU A 10 17.98 -3.00 -35.75
C LEU A 10 19.02 -3.34 -34.66
N ALA A 11 19.66 -4.51 -34.73
CA ALA A 11 20.65 -4.96 -33.75
C ALA A 11 22.03 -4.26 -33.83
N ASN A 12 22.27 -3.41 -34.84
CA ASN A 12 23.57 -2.80 -35.10
C ASN A 12 23.56 -1.33 -34.62
N ILE A 13 23.82 -1.08 -33.33
CA ILE A 13 23.62 0.24 -32.70
C ILE A 13 24.94 0.85 -32.19
N ARG A 14 25.21 2.12 -32.53
CA ARG A 14 26.43 2.87 -32.16
C ARG A 14 26.21 4.18 -31.37
N ALA A 15 24.97 4.64 -31.15
CA ALA A 15 24.67 5.90 -30.42
C ALA A 15 23.38 5.80 -29.58
N MET A 16 23.33 6.46 -28.41
CA MET A 16 22.25 6.29 -27.40
C MET A 16 20.87 6.85 -27.77
N ASP A 17 20.76 7.96 -28.50
CA ASP A 17 19.43 8.49 -28.91
C ASP A 17 18.83 7.69 -30.07
N GLU A 18 19.67 7.19 -30.97
CA GLU A 18 19.25 6.20 -31.95
C GLU A 18 18.89 4.87 -31.29
N PHE A 19 19.54 4.54 -30.17
CA PHE A 19 19.31 3.30 -29.44
C PHE A 19 17.86 3.24 -28.94
N SER A 20 17.36 4.27 -28.24
CA SER A 20 15.99 4.26 -27.69
C SER A 20 14.90 4.13 -28.76
N LYS A 21 14.96 4.94 -29.84
CA LYS A 21 13.97 4.88 -30.93
C LYS A 21 14.02 3.57 -31.70
N LYS A 22 15.22 3.02 -31.96
CA LYS A 22 15.38 1.74 -32.64
C LYS A 22 14.92 0.58 -31.76
N TYR A 23 15.12 0.65 -30.45
CA TYR A 23 14.62 -0.35 -29.50
C TYR A 23 13.10 -0.34 -29.42
N GLU A 24 12.46 0.83 -29.33
CA GLU A 24 11.00 0.93 -29.32
C GLU A 24 10.40 0.36 -30.61
N SER A 25 10.99 0.67 -31.77
CA SER A 25 10.60 0.08 -33.05
C SER A 25 10.80 -1.43 -33.07
N LEU A 26 11.90 -1.95 -32.53
CA LEU A 26 12.17 -3.38 -32.40
C LEU A 26 11.12 -4.06 -31.51
N MET A 27 10.82 -3.49 -30.35
CA MET A 27 9.82 -4.01 -29.42
C MET A 27 8.44 -4.04 -30.08
N LYS A 28 8.08 -2.99 -30.82
CA LYS A 28 6.84 -2.95 -31.59
C LYS A 28 6.78 -4.05 -32.66
N GLU A 29 7.84 -4.25 -33.44
CA GLU A 29 7.89 -5.31 -34.46
C GLU A 29 7.81 -6.71 -33.85
N LEU A 30 8.52 -6.96 -32.74
CA LEU A 30 8.45 -8.23 -32.02
C LEU A 30 7.05 -8.48 -31.47
N ARG A 31 6.42 -7.47 -30.85
CA ARG A 31 5.04 -7.56 -30.38
C ARG A 31 4.06 -7.87 -31.50
N GLU A 32 4.10 -7.11 -32.59
CA GLU A 32 3.17 -7.28 -33.73
C GLU A 32 3.29 -8.68 -34.35
N PHE A 33 4.50 -9.24 -34.40
CA PHE A 33 4.71 -10.61 -34.83
C PHE A 33 4.03 -11.64 -33.90
N ILE A 34 4.16 -11.44 -32.58
CA ILE A 34 3.52 -12.30 -31.59
C ILE A 34 1.99 -12.12 -31.60
N ASP A 35 1.49 -10.90 -31.79
CA ASP A 35 0.05 -10.62 -31.95
C ASP A 35 -0.51 -11.40 -33.16
N GLU A 36 0.17 -11.36 -34.31
CA GLU A 36 -0.22 -12.12 -35.51
C GLU A 36 -0.27 -13.62 -35.24
N PHE A 37 0.68 -14.14 -34.46
CA PHE A 37 0.63 -15.54 -34.02
C PHE A 37 -0.60 -15.82 -33.15
N PHE A 38 -0.88 -15.02 -32.12
CA PHE A 38 -2.03 -15.26 -31.22
C PHE A 38 -3.38 -15.10 -31.92
N ILE A 39 -3.46 -14.29 -32.98
CA ILE A 39 -4.64 -14.21 -33.85
C ILE A 39 -4.84 -15.55 -34.58
N ASN A 40 -3.76 -16.14 -35.11
CA ASN A 40 -3.79 -17.33 -35.97
C ASN A 40 -3.42 -18.63 -35.22
N ILE A 41 -3.40 -18.62 -33.89
CA ILE A 41 -2.90 -19.74 -33.08
C ILE A 41 -3.67 -21.04 -33.29
N LYS A 42 -4.88 -21.03 -33.87
CA LYS A 42 -5.62 -22.26 -34.24
C LYS A 42 -4.93 -23.02 -35.36
N ASP A 43 -4.41 -22.30 -36.34
CA ASP A 43 -3.89 -22.87 -37.58
C ASP A 43 -2.39 -23.14 -37.48
N LEU A 44 -1.67 -22.34 -36.69
CA LEU A 44 -0.21 -22.40 -36.56
C LEU A 44 0.29 -23.40 -35.50
N TYR A 45 -0.58 -23.87 -34.61
CA TYR A 45 -0.18 -24.72 -33.47
C TYR A 45 0.45 -26.06 -33.88
N GLN A 46 0.11 -26.57 -35.07
CA GLN A 46 0.67 -27.83 -35.57
C GLN A 46 2.06 -27.67 -36.20
N ASP A 47 2.50 -26.43 -36.47
CA ASP A 47 3.83 -26.17 -37.03
C ASP A 47 4.86 -26.03 -35.90
N LYS A 48 5.61 -27.12 -35.68
CA LYS A 48 6.68 -27.17 -34.67
C LYS A 48 7.71 -26.07 -34.84
N MET A 49 8.13 -25.77 -36.07
CA MET A 49 9.15 -24.74 -36.33
C MET A 49 8.63 -23.36 -35.95
N TYR A 50 7.35 -23.10 -36.24
CA TYR A 50 6.70 -21.85 -35.86
C TYR A 50 6.58 -21.71 -34.34
N MET A 51 6.17 -22.78 -33.65
CA MET A 51 6.09 -22.80 -32.18
C MET A 51 7.46 -22.57 -31.52
N ASP A 52 8.51 -23.24 -32.02
CA ASP A 52 9.86 -23.02 -31.51
C ASP A 52 10.30 -21.56 -31.74
N LEU A 53 10.02 -20.95 -32.90
CA LEU A 53 10.32 -19.54 -33.15
C LEU A 53 9.60 -18.60 -32.17
N ILE A 54 8.31 -18.83 -31.92
CA ILE A 54 7.50 -18.05 -30.98
C ILE A 54 8.06 -18.15 -29.57
N ASP A 55 8.41 -19.37 -29.13
CA ASP A 55 9.03 -19.59 -27.83
C ASP A 55 10.33 -18.79 -27.69
N HIS A 56 11.19 -18.77 -28.71
CA HIS A 56 12.43 -18.00 -28.67
C HIS A 56 12.17 -16.48 -28.58
N ILE A 57 11.20 -15.96 -29.34
CA ILE A 57 10.86 -14.53 -29.30
C ILE A 57 10.24 -14.15 -27.95
N LEU A 58 9.32 -14.96 -27.43
CA LEU A 58 8.74 -14.74 -26.10
C LEU A 58 9.80 -14.79 -25.00
N ASN A 59 10.78 -15.69 -25.09
CA ASN A 59 11.91 -15.73 -24.15
C ASN A 59 12.81 -14.49 -24.26
N ILE A 60 13.04 -13.95 -25.47
CA ILE A 60 13.75 -12.68 -25.65
C ILE A 60 12.99 -11.54 -24.97
N ILE A 61 11.68 -11.45 -25.21
CA ILE A 61 10.81 -10.42 -24.60
C ILE A 61 10.81 -10.58 -23.07
N TRP A 62 10.68 -11.81 -22.56
CA TRP A 62 10.74 -12.10 -21.13
C TRP A 62 12.06 -11.63 -20.51
N ASN A 63 13.20 -12.00 -21.09
CA ASN A 63 14.52 -11.58 -20.58
C ASN A 63 14.71 -10.07 -20.63
N LEU A 64 14.21 -9.39 -21.67
CA LEU A 64 14.31 -7.93 -21.78
C LEU A 64 13.40 -7.22 -20.77
N THR A 65 12.20 -7.74 -20.53
CA THR A 65 11.27 -7.14 -19.57
C THR A 65 11.73 -7.32 -18.12
N ASP A 66 12.55 -8.34 -17.82
CA ASP A 66 13.12 -8.53 -16.47
C ASP A 66 14.01 -7.35 -16.04
N THR A 67 14.55 -6.62 -17.02
CA THR A 67 15.22 -5.35 -16.78
C THR A 67 14.17 -4.24 -16.62
N THR A 68 13.78 -3.93 -15.37
CA THR A 68 12.72 -2.94 -15.06
C THR A 68 12.95 -1.56 -15.71
N ALA A 69 14.21 -1.15 -15.91
CA ALA A 69 14.56 0.09 -16.61
C ALA A 69 14.10 0.13 -18.09
N LEU A 70 13.85 -1.01 -18.72
CA LEU A 70 13.32 -1.12 -20.09
C LEU A 70 11.80 -1.15 -20.15
N VAL A 71 11.10 -1.38 -19.03
CA VAL A 71 9.63 -1.49 -19.00
C VAL A 71 8.91 -0.30 -19.63
N PRO A 72 9.33 0.98 -19.45
CA PRO A 72 8.71 2.10 -20.14
C PRO A 72 8.64 1.93 -21.67
N MET A 73 9.65 1.31 -22.30
CA MET A 73 9.65 1.05 -23.74
C MET A 73 8.59 0.01 -24.13
N PHE A 74 8.40 -1.03 -23.32
CA PHE A 74 7.34 -2.03 -23.53
C PHE A 74 5.95 -1.42 -23.37
N VAL A 75 5.79 -0.49 -22.42
CA VAL A 75 4.54 0.26 -22.23
C VAL A 75 4.23 1.12 -23.46
N SER A 76 5.22 1.87 -23.98
CA SER A 76 5.06 2.67 -25.21
C SER A 76 4.76 1.82 -26.44
N ALA A 77 5.36 0.62 -26.51
CA ALA A 77 5.04 -0.39 -27.52
C ALA A 77 3.71 -1.13 -27.23
N GLU A 78 2.86 -0.68 -26.30
CA GLU A 78 1.55 -1.25 -25.94
C GLU A 78 1.54 -2.73 -25.51
N TYR A 79 2.65 -3.26 -24.97
CA TYR A 79 2.70 -4.65 -24.51
C TYR A 79 1.63 -4.98 -23.47
N ALA A 80 1.23 -4.02 -22.63
CA ALA A 80 0.17 -4.23 -21.63
C ALA A 80 -1.16 -4.66 -22.28
N LYS A 81 -1.48 -4.14 -23.48
CA LYS A 81 -2.64 -4.57 -24.25
C LYS A 81 -2.43 -5.98 -24.80
N SER A 82 -1.29 -6.20 -25.47
CA SER A 82 -0.99 -7.48 -26.12
C SER A 82 -0.95 -8.64 -25.12
N VAL A 83 -0.27 -8.51 -23.98
CA VAL A 83 -0.20 -9.59 -22.98
C VAL A 83 -1.56 -9.94 -22.37
N ALA A 84 -2.46 -8.96 -22.24
CA ALA A 84 -3.83 -9.18 -21.79
C ALA A 84 -4.63 -10.00 -22.82
N GLU A 85 -4.45 -9.72 -24.11
CA GLU A 85 -5.05 -10.51 -25.19
C GLU A 85 -4.42 -11.91 -25.29
N TRP A 86 -3.09 -12.02 -25.20
CA TRP A 86 -2.35 -13.29 -25.28
C TRP A 86 -2.78 -14.26 -24.18
N ILE A 87 -2.85 -13.80 -22.92
CA ILE A 87 -3.21 -14.68 -21.80
C ILE A 87 -4.66 -15.19 -21.89
N GLN A 88 -5.59 -14.37 -22.41
CA GLN A 88 -6.97 -14.80 -22.67
C GLN A 88 -7.06 -15.86 -23.77
N LYS A 89 -6.21 -15.78 -24.80
CA LYS A 89 -6.16 -16.80 -25.86
C LYS A 89 -5.57 -18.11 -25.35
N LEU A 90 -4.60 -18.03 -24.45
CA LEU A 90 -3.96 -19.19 -23.83
C LEU A 90 -4.86 -19.89 -22.80
N SER A 91 -5.67 -19.15 -22.03
CA SER A 91 -6.54 -19.73 -21.00
C SER A 91 -7.68 -20.60 -21.53
N VAL A 92 -8.03 -20.45 -22.80
CA VAL A 92 -9.00 -21.32 -23.51
C VAL A 92 -8.35 -22.63 -23.99
N ARG A 93 -7.02 -22.75 -23.90
CA ARG A 93 -6.23 -23.88 -24.41
C ARG A 93 -5.48 -24.59 -23.27
N ASP A 94 -4.84 -25.72 -23.62
CA ASP A 94 -4.10 -26.52 -22.65
C ASP A 94 -3.04 -25.65 -21.92
N PRO A 95 -3.13 -25.48 -20.59
CA PRO A 95 -2.24 -24.62 -19.81
C PRO A 95 -0.76 -25.05 -19.83
N LYS A 96 -0.44 -26.23 -20.37
CA LYS A 96 0.90 -26.84 -20.41
C LYS A 96 1.88 -26.17 -21.41
N GLU A 97 1.54 -25.01 -21.96
CA GLU A 97 2.30 -24.38 -23.05
C GLU A 97 3.45 -23.50 -22.54
N ARG A 98 4.65 -23.66 -23.14
CA ARG A 98 5.84 -22.81 -22.85
C ARG A 98 5.53 -21.33 -23.03
N ALA A 99 4.67 -20.99 -23.99
CA ALA A 99 4.17 -19.65 -24.21
C ALA A 99 3.45 -19.06 -22.98
N THR A 100 2.62 -19.84 -22.28
CA THR A 100 1.93 -19.41 -21.05
C THR A 100 2.91 -18.97 -19.98
N LYS A 101 3.98 -19.74 -19.79
CA LYS A 101 5.06 -19.39 -18.85
C LYS A 101 5.70 -18.06 -19.19
N ALA A 102 6.09 -17.88 -20.44
CA ALA A 102 6.72 -16.65 -20.88
C ALA A 102 5.77 -15.45 -20.76
N VAL A 103 4.50 -15.59 -21.16
CA VAL A 103 3.50 -14.51 -21.05
C VAL A 103 3.25 -14.11 -19.59
N ILE A 104 3.08 -15.08 -18.68
CA ILE A 104 2.91 -14.79 -17.24
C ILE A 104 4.16 -14.11 -16.67
N ALA A 105 5.35 -14.56 -17.07
CA ALA A 105 6.59 -13.95 -16.61
C ALA A 105 6.78 -12.52 -17.15
N ILE A 106 6.37 -12.25 -18.40
CA ILE A 106 6.31 -10.90 -18.98
C ILE A 106 5.34 -10.03 -18.18
N ILE A 107 4.14 -10.54 -17.85
CA ILE A 107 3.16 -9.82 -17.02
C ILE A 107 3.75 -9.48 -15.66
N HIS A 108 4.38 -10.44 -14.99
CA HIS A 108 5.07 -10.22 -13.71
C HIS A 108 6.12 -9.12 -13.83
N ASN A 109 6.98 -9.20 -14.84
CA ASN A 109 8.04 -8.23 -15.07
C ASN A 109 7.51 -6.82 -15.32
N LEU A 110 6.45 -6.68 -16.13
CA LEU A 110 5.78 -5.40 -16.33
C LEU A 110 5.15 -4.87 -15.04
N SER A 111 4.59 -5.75 -14.20
CA SER A 111 3.94 -5.36 -12.94
C SER A 111 4.91 -4.85 -11.85
N ARG A 112 6.22 -5.14 -11.98
CA ARG A 112 7.27 -4.66 -11.06
C ARG A 112 7.61 -3.18 -11.24
N ASP A 113 7.27 -2.60 -12.39
CA ASP A 113 7.47 -1.17 -12.67
C ASP A 113 6.16 -0.38 -12.50
N LYS A 114 6.27 0.88 -12.06
CA LYS A 114 5.08 1.73 -11.80
C LYS A 114 4.31 2.05 -13.08
N MET A 115 4.99 2.32 -14.20
CA MET A 115 4.34 2.60 -15.49
C MET A 115 3.74 1.32 -16.06
N GLY A 116 4.48 0.21 -16.00
CA GLY A 116 3.99 -1.10 -16.43
C GLY A 116 2.74 -1.51 -15.66
N LEU A 117 2.77 -1.44 -14.33
CA LEU A 117 1.64 -1.77 -13.48
C LEU A 117 0.41 -0.92 -13.78
N LYS A 118 0.59 0.40 -13.95
CA LYS A 118 -0.50 1.30 -14.36
C LYS A 118 -1.10 0.89 -15.71
N ALA A 119 -0.25 0.63 -16.70
CA ALA A 119 -0.70 0.23 -18.04
C ALA A 119 -1.47 -1.10 -18.03
N LEU A 120 -1.05 -2.08 -17.22
CA LEU A 120 -1.76 -3.36 -17.08
C LEU A 120 -3.14 -3.17 -16.43
N ARG A 121 -3.27 -2.27 -15.44
CA ARG A 121 -4.56 -1.94 -14.81
C ARG A 121 -5.53 -1.29 -15.79
N GLU A 122 -5.04 -0.37 -16.62
CA GLU A 122 -5.86 0.26 -17.69
C GLU A 122 -6.41 -0.76 -18.71
N LYS A 123 -5.88 -2.00 -18.71
CA LYS A 123 -6.36 -3.12 -19.53
C LYS A 123 -7.16 -4.16 -18.75
N ASN A 124 -7.57 -3.86 -17.52
CA ASN A 124 -8.33 -4.77 -16.64
C ASN A 124 -7.66 -6.14 -16.48
N LEU A 125 -6.32 -6.17 -16.43
CA LEU A 125 -5.58 -7.43 -16.39
C LEU A 125 -5.86 -8.23 -15.11
N PHE A 126 -6.27 -7.56 -14.04
CA PHE A 126 -6.69 -8.24 -12.81
C PHE A 126 -7.89 -9.18 -13.07
N GLU A 127 -8.99 -8.66 -13.61
CA GLU A 127 -10.17 -9.45 -13.98
C GLU A 127 -9.79 -10.60 -14.92
N ILE A 128 -8.98 -10.31 -15.93
CA ILE A 128 -8.51 -11.31 -16.90
C ILE A 128 -7.77 -12.45 -16.20
N LEU A 129 -6.82 -12.15 -15.30
CA LEU A 129 -6.10 -13.18 -14.56
C LEU A 129 -7.03 -13.99 -13.65
N THR A 130 -8.02 -13.36 -13.01
CA THR A 130 -8.98 -14.09 -12.16
C THR A 130 -9.81 -15.10 -12.95
N GLU A 131 -10.19 -14.77 -14.20
CA GLU A 131 -10.86 -15.70 -15.12
C GLU A 131 -9.90 -16.81 -15.60
N CYS A 132 -8.62 -16.49 -15.74
CA CYS A 132 -7.57 -17.41 -16.16
C CYS A 132 -7.00 -18.27 -15.01
N LYS A 133 -7.60 -18.29 -13.81
CA LYS A 133 -7.11 -19.09 -12.68
C LYS A 133 -6.98 -20.59 -12.97
N ILE A 134 -7.69 -21.10 -13.99
CA ILE A 134 -7.56 -22.48 -14.45
C ILE A 134 -6.14 -22.83 -14.87
N LEU A 135 -5.35 -21.83 -15.30
CA LEU A 135 -3.94 -21.97 -15.63
C LEU A 135 -3.07 -22.42 -14.44
N LEU A 136 -3.58 -22.34 -13.20
CA LEU A 136 -2.90 -22.81 -11.99
C LEU A 136 -3.09 -24.31 -11.72
N HIS A 137 -3.98 -24.97 -12.44
CA HIS A 137 -4.24 -26.40 -12.31
C HIS A 137 -3.42 -27.20 -13.34
N VAL A 138 -2.10 -27.24 -13.13
CA VAL A 138 -1.19 -28.12 -13.88
C VAL A 138 -0.94 -29.41 -13.09
N GLU A 139 -1.01 -30.56 -13.77
CA GLU A 139 -0.86 -31.91 -13.18
C GLU A 139 0.56 -32.17 -12.64
N ASP A 140 1.57 -31.57 -13.27
CA ASP A 140 2.96 -31.60 -12.82
C ASP A 140 3.17 -30.54 -11.74
N GLU A 141 3.44 -30.96 -10.51
CA GLU A 141 3.56 -30.08 -9.34
C GLU A 141 4.73 -29.09 -9.49
N ASP A 142 5.85 -29.49 -10.10
CA ASP A 142 7.03 -28.65 -10.26
C ASP A 142 6.82 -27.56 -11.33
N GLU A 143 6.24 -27.91 -12.47
CA GLU A 143 5.90 -26.92 -13.50
C GLU A 143 4.74 -26.01 -13.06
N SER A 144 3.76 -26.56 -12.34
CA SER A 144 2.70 -25.79 -11.70
C SER A 144 3.28 -24.73 -10.75
N ASN A 145 4.26 -25.10 -9.93
CA ASN A 145 4.90 -24.21 -8.98
C ASN A 145 5.66 -23.05 -9.63
N LYS A 146 6.25 -23.26 -10.82
CA LYS A 146 6.95 -22.22 -11.59
C LYS A 146 5.99 -21.20 -12.21
N LEU A 147 4.75 -21.60 -12.52
CA LEU A 147 3.71 -20.72 -13.07
C LEU A 147 2.94 -19.98 -11.97
N ARG A 148 2.60 -20.69 -10.88
CA ARG A 148 1.80 -20.16 -9.77
C ARG A 148 2.43 -18.94 -9.11
N GLN A 149 3.76 -18.89 -9.04
CA GLN A 149 4.50 -17.80 -8.38
C GLN A 149 4.37 -16.47 -9.12
N PRO A 150 4.85 -16.33 -10.36
CA PRO A 150 4.73 -15.06 -11.08
C PRO A 150 3.26 -14.71 -11.34
N PHE A 151 2.38 -15.69 -11.53
CA PHE A 151 0.94 -15.45 -11.59
C PHE A 151 0.41 -14.84 -10.29
N GLY A 152 0.72 -15.44 -9.15
CA GLY A 152 0.27 -14.98 -7.84
C GLY A 152 0.80 -13.59 -7.49
N MET A 153 2.09 -13.35 -7.73
CA MET A 153 2.71 -12.03 -7.54
C MET A 153 2.04 -10.96 -8.43
N SER A 154 1.79 -11.28 -9.70
CA SER A 154 1.10 -10.38 -10.64
C SER A 154 -0.33 -10.09 -10.19
N LEU A 155 -1.07 -11.12 -9.78
CA LEU A 155 -2.44 -10.99 -9.29
C LEU A 155 -2.50 -10.05 -8.09
N ILE A 156 -1.59 -10.21 -7.13
CA ILE A 156 -1.50 -9.35 -5.95
C ILE A 156 -1.08 -7.92 -6.30
N ALA A 157 -0.10 -7.73 -7.19
CA ALA A 157 0.35 -6.40 -7.61
C ALA A 157 -0.77 -5.60 -8.31
N LEU A 158 -1.63 -6.29 -9.06
CA LEU A 158 -2.76 -5.70 -9.78
C LEU A 158 -3.98 -5.44 -8.89
N ALA A 159 -4.20 -6.25 -7.85
CA ALA A 159 -5.31 -6.12 -6.92
C ALA A 159 -5.12 -4.91 -5.98
N THR A 160 -5.49 -3.71 -6.42
CA THR A 160 -5.21 -2.48 -5.63
C THR A 160 -6.42 -1.68 -5.19
N SER A 161 -7.60 -2.01 -5.70
CA SER A 161 -8.83 -1.55 -5.08
C SER A 161 -9.29 -2.54 -4.01
N ASP A 162 -9.84 -2.02 -2.90
CA ASP A 162 -10.45 -2.85 -1.85
C ASP A 162 -11.59 -3.70 -2.44
N ASP A 163 -12.30 -3.19 -3.47
CA ASP A 163 -13.41 -3.86 -4.12
C ASP A 163 -12.97 -5.06 -4.97
N GLU A 164 -11.88 -4.94 -5.75
CA GLU A 164 -11.28 -6.06 -6.48
C GLU A 164 -10.82 -7.17 -5.53
N GLN A 165 -10.12 -6.77 -4.47
CA GLN A 165 -9.63 -7.71 -3.47
C GLN A 165 -10.77 -8.39 -2.73
N LYS A 166 -11.85 -7.66 -2.38
CA LYS A 166 -13.04 -8.21 -1.69
C LYS A 166 -13.84 -9.16 -2.60
N ARG A 167 -14.03 -8.81 -3.89
CA ARG A 167 -14.69 -9.69 -4.87
C ARG A 167 -13.95 -11.02 -5.07
N ASN A 168 -12.62 -11.01 -4.92
CA ASN A 168 -11.76 -12.17 -5.13
C ASN A 168 -11.06 -12.64 -3.84
N GLU A 169 -11.64 -12.34 -2.67
CA GLU A 169 -10.98 -12.49 -1.37
C GLU A 169 -10.42 -13.89 -1.15
N SER A 170 -11.20 -14.93 -1.46
CA SER A 170 -10.76 -16.32 -1.32
C SER A 170 -9.50 -16.64 -2.14
N LEU A 171 -9.43 -16.17 -3.39
CA LEU A 171 -8.27 -16.41 -4.25
C LEU A 171 -7.05 -15.63 -3.75
N ILE A 172 -7.25 -14.36 -3.40
CA ILE A 172 -6.19 -13.48 -2.88
C ILE A 172 -5.61 -14.05 -1.58
N CYS A 173 -6.45 -14.54 -0.67
CA CYS A 173 -6.02 -15.18 0.57
C CYS A 173 -5.17 -16.45 0.31
N ILE A 174 -5.63 -17.33 -0.59
CA ILE A 174 -4.90 -18.57 -0.95
C ILE A 174 -3.53 -18.22 -1.54
N VAL A 175 -3.49 -17.33 -2.52
CA VAL A 175 -2.25 -16.91 -3.19
C VAL A 175 -1.31 -16.24 -2.18
N SER A 176 -1.81 -15.35 -1.33
CA SER A 176 -0.98 -14.66 -0.34
C SER A 176 -0.42 -15.63 0.72
N ALA A 177 -1.18 -16.64 1.13
CA ALA A 177 -0.69 -17.69 2.02
C ALA A 177 0.40 -18.55 1.37
N GLU A 178 0.27 -18.87 0.08
CA GLU A 178 1.31 -19.56 -0.68
C GLU A 178 2.59 -18.71 -0.79
N LEU A 179 2.46 -17.42 -1.13
CA LEU A 179 3.58 -16.49 -1.18
C LEU A 179 4.25 -16.32 0.18
N PHE A 180 3.48 -16.29 1.28
CA PHE A 180 4.04 -16.27 2.63
C PHE A 180 4.84 -17.54 2.96
N SER A 181 4.34 -18.71 2.57
CA SER A 181 5.07 -19.97 2.71
C SER A 181 6.41 -19.94 1.97
N LYS A 182 6.41 -19.44 0.72
CA LYS A 182 7.62 -19.31 -0.11
C LYS A 182 8.58 -18.24 0.41
N CYS A 183 8.06 -17.14 0.96
CA CYS A 183 8.84 -16.14 1.67
C CYS A 183 9.65 -16.76 2.83
N LYS A 184 9.03 -17.63 3.64
CA LYS A 184 9.73 -18.34 4.72
C LYS A 184 10.86 -19.23 4.19
N LYS A 185 10.61 -19.95 3.08
CA LYS A 185 11.62 -20.79 2.45
C LYS A 185 12.79 -19.96 1.92
N ALA A 186 12.51 -18.87 1.19
CA ALA A 186 13.53 -17.95 0.68
C ALA A 186 14.36 -17.35 1.82
N ALA A 187 13.72 -16.89 2.91
CA ALA A 187 14.40 -16.34 4.08
C ALA A 187 15.30 -17.35 4.81
N SER A 188 15.10 -18.66 4.59
CA SER A 188 15.91 -19.73 5.18
C SER A 188 17.10 -20.14 4.30
N CYS A 189 17.17 -19.63 3.06
CA CYS A 189 18.26 -19.91 2.13
C CYS A 189 19.39 -18.88 2.27
N GLU A 190 20.65 -19.31 2.13
CA GLU A 190 21.83 -18.43 2.28
C GLU A 190 21.85 -17.29 1.25
N ASN A 191 21.34 -17.52 0.04
CA ASN A 191 21.27 -16.52 -1.02
C ASN A 191 19.92 -15.81 -1.11
N TRP A 192 19.05 -16.01 -0.12
CA TRP A 192 17.69 -15.47 -0.06
C TRP A 192 16.83 -15.77 -1.30
N LYS A 193 17.06 -16.90 -1.98
CA LYS A 193 16.29 -17.31 -3.15
C LYS A 193 15.54 -18.61 -2.92
N PHE A 194 14.33 -18.67 -3.45
CA PHE A 194 13.53 -19.90 -3.53
C PHE A 194 12.83 -19.97 -4.90
N ASP A 195 12.91 -21.11 -5.57
CA ASP A 195 12.34 -21.33 -6.92
C ASP A 195 12.74 -20.28 -7.97
N GLY A 196 13.95 -19.71 -7.84
CA GLY A 196 14.47 -18.70 -8.75
C GLY A 196 14.10 -17.25 -8.41
N PHE A 197 13.21 -17.04 -7.43
CA PHE A 197 12.79 -15.71 -6.98
C PHE A 197 13.55 -15.28 -5.73
N HIS A 198 13.89 -14.00 -5.65
CA HIS A 198 14.55 -13.42 -4.48
C HIS A 198 13.55 -13.08 -3.38
N LEU A 199 13.98 -13.10 -2.11
CA LEU A 199 13.17 -12.79 -0.93
C LEU A 199 12.44 -11.44 -1.05
N SER A 200 13.11 -10.44 -1.65
CA SER A 200 12.53 -9.12 -1.90
C SER A 200 11.24 -9.17 -2.72
N GLU A 201 11.12 -10.10 -3.67
CA GLU A 201 9.93 -10.21 -4.53
C GLU A 201 8.73 -10.72 -3.73
N PHE A 202 8.92 -11.76 -2.91
CA PHE A 202 7.87 -12.27 -2.03
C PHE A 202 7.43 -11.21 -1.01
N LEU A 203 8.38 -10.52 -0.39
CA LEU A 203 8.09 -9.47 0.59
C LEU A 203 7.34 -8.30 -0.05
N ASN A 204 7.74 -7.85 -1.24
CA ASN A 204 7.07 -6.77 -1.96
C ASN A 204 5.62 -7.16 -2.32
N SER A 205 5.37 -8.39 -2.79
CA SER A 205 4.01 -8.87 -3.00
C SER A 205 3.21 -8.94 -1.71
N LEU A 206 3.80 -9.45 -0.61
CA LEU A 206 3.12 -9.50 0.69
C LEU A 206 2.82 -8.11 1.24
N GLU A 207 3.70 -7.13 1.03
CA GLU A 207 3.45 -5.74 1.42
C GLU A 207 2.17 -5.21 0.76
N VAL A 208 2.02 -5.44 -0.55
CA VAL A 208 0.81 -5.06 -1.29
C VAL A 208 -0.40 -5.84 -0.76
N ALA A 209 -0.27 -7.15 -0.56
CA ALA A 209 -1.37 -7.98 -0.05
C ALA A 209 -1.84 -7.55 1.36
N PHE A 210 -0.91 -7.09 2.20
CA PHE A 210 -1.18 -6.62 3.57
C PHE A 210 -1.87 -5.26 3.61
N SER A 211 -2.18 -4.65 2.46
CA SER A 211 -3.14 -3.53 2.41
C SER A 211 -4.56 -3.98 2.77
N ASN A 212 -4.84 -5.29 2.64
CA ASN A 212 -6.11 -5.94 2.89
C ASN A 212 -6.20 -6.54 4.30
N ASP A 213 -7.15 -6.06 5.11
CA ASP A 213 -7.33 -6.55 6.49
C ASP A 213 -7.68 -8.05 6.54
N THR A 214 -8.44 -8.57 5.58
CA THR A 214 -8.78 -10.00 5.52
C THR A 214 -7.55 -10.86 5.23
N VAL A 215 -6.68 -10.42 4.32
CA VAL A 215 -5.43 -11.15 4.02
C VAL A 215 -4.51 -11.17 5.23
N VAL A 216 -4.35 -10.02 5.91
CA VAL A 216 -3.55 -9.93 7.14
C VAL A 216 -4.06 -10.95 8.16
N ARG A 217 -5.36 -10.96 8.45
CA ARG A 217 -5.95 -11.93 9.39
C ARG A 217 -5.81 -13.36 8.90
N HIS A 218 -6.02 -13.64 7.62
CA HIS A 218 -5.89 -14.99 7.08
C HIS A 218 -4.47 -15.57 7.26
N ILE A 219 -3.45 -14.73 7.11
CA ILE A 219 -2.04 -15.12 7.26
C ILE A 219 -1.62 -15.19 8.74
N LEU A 220 -2.05 -14.22 9.54
CA LEU A 220 -1.61 -14.03 10.93
C LEU A 220 -2.50 -14.69 11.98
N ASP A 221 -3.71 -15.11 11.64
CA ASP A 221 -4.64 -15.83 12.52
C ASP A 221 -4.76 -17.30 12.08
N ASP A 222 -5.00 -18.21 13.03
CA ASP A 222 -5.41 -19.61 12.81
C ASP A 222 -6.84 -19.84 13.34
N ASN A 223 -7.32 -21.08 13.19
CA ASN A 223 -8.63 -21.51 13.69
C ASN A 223 -8.76 -21.44 15.23
N THR A 224 -7.65 -21.21 15.96
CA THR A 224 -7.58 -21.15 17.42
C THR A 224 -7.28 -19.73 17.97
N GLY A 225 -6.99 -18.76 17.10
CA GLY A 225 -6.66 -17.39 17.48
C GLY A 225 -5.45 -16.83 16.71
N ILE A 226 -4.61 -16.05 17.38
CA ILE A 226 -3.48 -15.34 16.76
C ILE A 226 -2.30 -16.31 16.57
N LYS A 227 -1.79 -16.47 15.34
CA LYS A 227 -0.54 -17.19 15.04
C LYS A 227 0.66 -16.33 15.41
N SER A 228 1.04 -16.35 16.69
CA SER A 228 2.22 -15.63 17.18
C SER A 228 3.49 -15.94 16.36
N GLU A 229 3.64 -17.17 15.85
CA GLU A 229 4.76 -17.58 14.99
C GLU A 229 4.83 -16.78 13.67
N SER A 230 3.71 -16.51 13.02
CA SER A 230 3.69 -15.73 11.77
C SER A 230 4.08 -14.27 12.01
N ILE A 231 3.64 -13.70 13.12
CA ILE A 231 3.96 -12.31 13.51
C ILE A 231 5.45 -12.21 13.88
N THR A 232 5.91 -13.14 14.71
CA THR A 232 7.30 -13.18 15.18
C THR A 232 8.28 -13.53 14.05
N PHE A 233 7.86 -14.24 13.00
CA PHE A 233 8.67 -14.46 11.80
C PHE A 233 9.14 -13.14 11.18
N PHE A 234 8.25 -12.18 10.93
CA PHE A 234 8.64 -10.90 10.35
C PHE A 234 9.54 -10.08 11.28
N ALA A 235 9.28 -10.13 12.59
CA ALA A 235 10.12 -9.48 13.59
C ALA A 235 11.54 -10.09 13.63
N ALA A 236 11.64 -11.42 13.65
CA ALA A 236 12.89 -12.15 13.63
C ALA A 236 13.67 -11.91 12.33
N LEU A 237 12.98 -11.86 11.19
CA LEU A 237 13.60 -11.59 9.89
C LEU A 237 14.14 -10.16 9.80
N LEU A 238 13.42 -9.15 10.33
CA LEU A 238 13.99 -7.80 10.42
C LEU A 238 15.22 -7.76 11.31
N VAL A 239 15.21 -8.48 12.44
CA VAL A 239 16.35 -8.58 13.35
C VAL A 239 17.53 -9.29 12.70
N SER A 240 17.34 -10.35 11.92
CA SER A 240 18.44 -11.02 11.21
C SER A 240 19.03 -10.15 10.10
N CYS A 241 18.20 -9.32 9.46
CA CYS A 241 18.59 -8.40 8.40
C CYS A 241 18.93 -6.98 8.90
N TYR A 242 19.07 -6.74 10.21
CA TYR A 242 19.20 -5.39 10.75
C TYR A 242 20.40 -4.61 10.18
N GLY A 243 21.48 -5.30 9.81
CA GLY A 243 22.64 -4.69 9.16
C GLY A 243 22.28 -3.95 7.87
N LEU A 244 21.28 -4.45 7.12
CA LEU A 244 20.79 -3.82 5.89
C LEU A 244 20.09 -2.48 6.14
N LEU A 245 19.57 -2.23 7.34
CA LEU A 245 18.97 -0.95 7.70
C LEU A 245 20.00 0.19 7.78
N PHE A 246 21.27 -0.16 7.99
CA PHE A 246 22.37 0.80 8.17
C PHE A 246 23.39 0.76 7.04
N ASN A 247 23.37 -0.28 6.21
CA ASN A 247 24.31 -0.44 5.11
C ASN A 247 23.95 0.48 3.93
N GLN A 248 24.75 1.53 3.73
CA GLN A 248 24.59 2.45 2.59
C GLN A 248 25.01 1.82 1.25
N GLU A 249 25.87 0.80 1.31
CA GLU A 249 26.38 0.06 0.16
C GLU A 249 25.52 -1.16 -0.17
N ALA A 250 24.39 -1.34 0.53
CA ALA A 250 23.45 -2.42 0.23
C ALA A 250 22.98 -2.34 -1.22
N ASP A 251 22.89 -3.48 -1.87
CA ASP A 251 22.36 -3.55 -3.23
C ASP A 251 20.86 -3.22 -3.27
N ASP A 252 20.31 -3.05 -4.48
CA ASP A 252 18.92 -2.65 -4.63
C ASP A 252 17.94 -3.71 -4.10
N LEU A 253 18.28 -5.00 -4.16
CA LEU A 253 17.42 -6.08 -3.65
C LEU A 253 17.43 -6.12 -2.12
N GLU A 254 18.58 -5.90 -1.50
CA GLU A 254 18.74 -5.77 -0.04
C GLU A 254 17.97 -4.58 0.52
N LYS A 255 18.02 -3.43 -0.17
CA LYS A 255 17.23 -2.26 0.19
C LYS A 255 15.73 -2.58 0.16
N LEU A 256 15.27 -3.24 -0.90
CA LEU A 256 13.87 -3.67 -1.04
C LEU A 256 13.42 -4.62 0.08
N ILE A 257 14.28 -5.56 0.52
CA ILE A 257 13.96 -6.42 1.68
C ILE A 257 13.64 -5.56 2.91
N SER A 258 14.54 -4.65 3.25
CA SER A 258 14.40 -3.83 4.47
C SER A 258 13.18 -2.91 4.42
N GLU A 259 12.87 -2.34 3.25
CA GLU A 259 11.73 -1.45 3.05
C GLU A 259 10.40 -2.20 3.14
N ALA A 260 10.27 -3.33 2.43
CA ALA A 260 9.07 -4.15 2.46
C ALA A 260 8.81 -4.73 3.87
N LEU A 261 9.85 -5.19 4.58
CA LEU A 261 9.72 -5.68 5.96
C LEU A 261 9.21 -4.61 6.92
N LEU A 262 9.77 -3.40 6.85
CA LEU A 262 9.32 -2.28 7.68
C LEU A 262 7.87 -1.91 7.37
N GLN A 263 7.47 -1.93 6.10
CA GLN A 263 6.08 -1.66 5.70
C GLN A 263 5.11 -2.74 6.17
N ILE A 264 5.49 -4.02 6.06
CA ILE A 264 4.70 -5.15 6.59
C ILE A 264 4.56 -5.02 8.11
N LEU A 265 5.66 -4.78 8.84
CA LEU A 265 5.64 -4.63 10.29
C LEU A 265 4.86 -3.40 10.75
N LEU A 266 4.89 -2.31 9.97
CA LEU A 266 4.01 -1.17 10.19
C LEU A 266 2.54 -1.59 10.05
N CYS A 267 2.18 -2.30 8.98
CA CYS A 267 0.83 -2.84 8.82
C CYS A 267 0.42 -3.72 10.01
N ILE A 268 1.24 -4.69 10.42
CA ILE A 268 0.98 -5.57 11.56
C ILE A 268 0.79 -4.76 12.85
N SER A 269 1.68 -3.79 13.12
CA SER A 269 1.63 -2.99 14.35
C SER A 269 0.38 -2.12 14.48
N ASN A 270 -0.32 -1.82 13.37
CA ASN A 270 -1.55 -1.05 13.41
C ASN A 270 -2.67 -1.80 14.14
N TYR A 271 -2.68 -3.14 14.10
CA TYR A 271 -3.68 -3.97 14.77
C TYR A 271 -3.31 -4.16 16.26
N PRO A 272 -4.11 -3.67 17.22
CA PRO A 272 -3.83 -3.79 18.64
C PRO A 272 -3.53 -5.21 19.11
N GLU A 273 -4.26 -6.19 18.59
CA GLU A 273 -4.14 -7.62 18.89
C GLU A 273 -2.76 -8.21 18.55
N TYR A 274 -2.07 -7.67 17.54
CA TYR A 274 -0.75 -8.15 17.10
C TYR A 274 0.43 -7.45 17.80
N ARG A 275 0.17 -6.39 18.56
CA ARG A 275 1.22 -5.62 19.24
C ARG A 275 1.89 -6.40 20.36
N LYS A 276 1.14 -7.24 21.09
CA LYS A 276 1.69 -8.05 22.17
C LYS A 276 2.76 -9.04 21.68
N PRO A 277 2.51 -9.90 20.68
CA PRO A 277 3.56 -10.75 20.10
C PRO A 277 4.80 -9.98 19.62
N LEU A 278 4.61 -8.79 19.02
CA LEU A 278 5.72 -7.93 18.60
C LEU A 278 6.53 -7.40 19.80
N LYS A 279 5.88 -7.00 20.89
CA LYS A 279 6.55 -6.54 22.13
C LYS A 279 7.32 -7.65 22.82
N GLU A 280 6.77 -8.86 22.82
CA GLU A 280 7.39 -10.04 23.46
C GLU A 280 8.66 -10.48 22.71
N HIS A 281 8.84 -10.10 21.45
CA HIS A 281 10.07 -10.30 20.69
C HIS A 281 11.15 -9.26 21.08
N ASN A 282 11.80 -9.46 22.23
CA ASN A 282 12.73 -8.52 22.87
C ASN A 282 13.75 -7.85 21.92
N GLN A 283 14.42 -8.63 21.06
CA GLN A 283 15.44 -8.08 20.14
C GLN A 283 14.83 -7.09 19.13
N PHE A 284 13.62 -7.37 18.65
CA PHE A 284 12.91 -6.52 17.71
C PHE A 284 12.44 -5.25 18.43
N TYR A 285 11.88 -5.39 19.63
CA TYR A 285 11.42 -4.25 20.42
C TYR A 285 12.55 -3.26 20.71
N VAL A 286 13.71 -3.76 21.17
CA VAL A 286 14.91 -2.94 21.44
C VAL A 286 15.45 -2.30 20.16
N LEU A 287 15.46 -3.05 19.03
CA LEU A 287 15.90 -2.52 17.73
C LEU A 287 15.03 -1.33 17.30
N ILE A 288 13.71 -1.49 17.32
CA ILE A 288 12.75 -0.45 16.92
C ILE A 288 12.82 0.75 17.88
N GLU A 289 12.90 0.51 19.19
CA GLU A 289 13.06 1.57 20.19
C GLU A 289 14.33 2.40 19.95
N GLY A 290 15.46 1.70 19.80
CA GLY A 290 16.77 2.34 19.61
C GLY A 290 16.81 3.17 18.34
N PHE A 291 16.24 2.65 17.25
CA PHE A 291 16.21 3.32 15.94
C PHE A 291 15.22 4.50 15.92
N ALA A 292 14.05 4.37 16.54
CA ALA A 292 13.06 5.44 16.65
C ALA A 292 13.56 6.64 17.47
N LYS A 293 14.37 6.40 18.51
CA LYS A 293 14.91 7.43 19.40
C LYS A 293 16.14 8.16 18.87
N GLN A 294 16.65 7.82 17.68
CA GLN A 294 17.84 8.49 17.13
C GLN A 294 17.54 9.97 16.78
N PRO A 295 18.36 10.93 17.26
CA PRO A 295 18.03 12.35 17.22
C PRO A 295 18.11 12.99 15.83
N LYS A 296 18.80 12.40 14.86
CA LYS A 296 18.82 12.84 13.45
C LYS A 296 19.04 11.66 12.50
N PRO A 297 18.16 11.44 11.50
CA PRO A 297 18.47 10.52 10.41
C PRO A 297 19.62 11.09 9.57
N ASN A 298 20.49 10.22 9.07
CA ASN A 298 21.22 10.55 7.85
C ASN A 298 20.19 10.71 6.72
N ILE A 299 20.36 11.66 5.79
CA ILE A 299 19.34 11.98 4.76
C ILE A 299 18.88 10.72 4.00
N ALA A 300 19.81 9.79 3.72
CA ALA A 300 19.53 8.52 3.06
C ALA A 300 18.63 7.55 3.87
N ASN A 301 18.59 7.66 5.19
CA ASN A 301 17.84 6.76 6.08
C ASN A 301 16.52 7.33 6.57
N GLN A 302 16.20 8.57 6.18
CA GLN A 302 15.04 9.28 6.70
C GLN A 302 13.68 8.57 6.45
N PRO A 303 13.38 8.04 5.24
CA PRO A 303 12.13 7.33 5.00
C PRO A 303 11.96 6.09 5.90
N LYS A 304 13.06 5.35 6.12
CA LYS A 304 13.06 4.17 7.01
C LYS A 304 12.84 4.58 8.46
N GLN A 305 13.45 5.67 8.90
CA GLN A 305 13.28 6.17 10.27
C GLN A 305 11.85 6.60 10.57
N ASP A 306 11.15 7.21 9.61
CA ASP A 306 9.76 7.62 9.80
C ASP A 306 8.84 6.41 9.94
N ILE A 307 9.02 5.37 9.14
CA ILE A 307 8.29 4.11 9.30
C ILE A 307 8.57 3.49 10.68
N VAL A 308 9.83 3.46 11.11
CA VAL A 308 10.23 2.89 12.40
C VAL A 308 9.65 3.67 13.58
N LYS A 309 9.65 5.00 13.55
CA LYS A 309 9.00 5.84 14.58
C LYS A 309 7.50 5.53 14.70
N ARG A 310 6.84 5.22 13.58
CA ARG A 310 5.42 4.87 13.55
C ARG A 310 5.15 3.50 14.15
N ILE A 311 5.96 2.50 13.79
CA ILE A 311 5.94 1.19 14.45
C ILE A 311 6.15 1.39 15.96
N TRP A 312 7.18 2.14 16.36
CA TRP A 312 7.46 2.43 17.77
C TRP A 312 6.29 3.08 18.49
N SER A 313 5.64 4.06 17.85
CA SER A 313 4.47 4.72 18.42
C SER A 313 3.31 3.76 18.64
N ASN A 314 3.05 2.86 17.68
CA ASN A 314 2.02 1.84 17.81
C ASN A 314 2.31 0.88 18.97
N LEU A 315 3.56 0.44 19.10
CA LEU A 315 3.99 -0.45 20.18
C LEU A 315 4.02 0.26 21.54
N SER A 316 4.32 1.55 21.59
CA SER A 316 4.38 2.33 22.83
C SER A 316 3.00 2.71 23.38
N MET A 317 1.94 2.55 22.58
CA MET A 317 0.58 2.76 23.05
C MET A 317 0.25 1.75 24.17
N ARG A 318 -0.16 2.26 25.33
CA ARG A 318 -0.57 1.43 26.48
C ARG A 318 -1.85 0.68 26.12
N GLU A 319 -1.82 -0.65 26.21
CA GLU A 319 -2.93 -1.55 25.82
C GLU A 319 -4.19 -1.43 26.70
N ASN A 320 -4.12 -0.74 27.85
CA ASN A 320 -5.27 -0.43 28.68
C ASN A 320 -5.04 0.90 29.37
N SER A 321 -5.39 1.98 28.69
CA SER A 321 -5.49 3.27 29.32
C SER A 321 -6.92 3.79 29.11
N THR A 322 -7.85 3.26 29.92
CA THR A 322 -8.72 4.12 30.72
C THR A 322 -7.82 5.08 31.50
N LYS A 323 -7.21 6.04 30.80
CA LYS A 323 -6.64 7.19 31.45
C LYS A 323 -7.85 7.99 31.92
N GLU A 324 -7.99 8.11 33.23
CA GLU A 324 -8.57 9.34 33.77
C GLU A 324 -7.99 10.50 32.97
N PRO A 325 -8.83 11.44 32.50
CA PRO A 325 -8.39 12.49 31.59
C PRO A 325 -7.21 13.20 32.24
N HIS A 326 -6.01 12.95 31.72
CA HIS A 326 -4.82 13.63 32.21
C HIS A 326 -5.09 15.11 32.04
N GLN A 327 -5.23 15.79 33.17
CA GLN A 327 -5.23 17.23 33.30
C GLN A 327 -3.86 17.76 32.83
N LEU A 328 -3.65 17.78 31.51
CA LEU A 328 -2.67 18.65 30.89
C LEU A 328 -3.26 20.06 30.91
N GLN A 329 -3.26 20.68 32.09
CA GLN A 329 -3.49 22.11 32.28
C GLN A 329 -2.27 22.88 31.75
N VAL A 330 -2.13 22.90 30.43
CA VAL A 330 -1.58 24.06 29.73
C VAL A 330 -2.71 24.49 28.81
N ARG A 331 -3.16 25.75 28.93
CA ARG A 331 -4.18 26.33 28.04
C ARG A 331 -3.64 26.33 26.60
N LYS A 332 -3.66 25.17 25.93
CA LYS A 332 -3.38 25.04 24.50
C LYS A 332 -4.54 25.74 23.80
N GLN A 333 -4.25 26.72 22.95
CA GLN A 333 -5.26 27.25 22.06
C GLN A 333 -5.82 26.06 21.24
N PRO A 334 -7.16 25.92 21.15
CA PRO A 334 -7.74 24.84 20.38
C PRO A 334 -7.26 24.94 18.93
N MET A 335 -6.89 23.79 18.36
CA MET A 335 -6.35 23.65 17.02
C MET A 335 -7.13 22.56 16.29
N ALA A 336 -7.52 22.83 15.05
CA ALA A 336 -8.08 21.83 14.15
C ALA A 336 -6.99 21.31 13.22
N PHE A 337 -6.79 20.00 13.18
CA PHE A 337 -5.93 19.32 12.22
C PHE A 337 -6.73 18.95 10.98
N ILE A 338 -6.22 19.31 9.80
CA ILE A 338 -6.85 19.00 8.51
C ILE A 338 -6.13 17.81 7.89
N SER A 339 -6.82 16.67 7.79
CA SER A 339 -6.34 15.51 7.02
C SER A 339 -7.03 15.49 5.66
N TYR A 340 -6.24 15.42 4.59
CA TYR A 340 -6.72 15.36 3.22
C TYR A 340 -5.71 14.59 2.36
N ASN A 341 -6.10 14.26 1.12
CA ASN A 341 -5.19 13.67 0.16
C ASN A 341 -4.55 14.77 -0.68
N TRP A 342 -3.24 14.71 -0.88
CA TRP A 342 -2.49 15.62 -1.78
C TRP A 342 -3.08 15.79 -3.20
N ALA A 343 -3.81 14.82 -3.74
CA ALA A 343 -4.55 14.97 -5.01
C ALA A 343 -5.68 16.02 -4.94
N ASP A 344 -6.12 16.37 -3.74
CA ASP A 344 -7.16 17.36 -3.45
C ASP A 344 -6.59 18.70 -2.95
N ASP A 345 -5.30 18.98 -3.18
CA ASP A 345 -4.59 20.19 -2.72
C ASP A 345 -5.36 21.49 -3.00
N LYS A 346 -5.81 21.69 -4.24
CA LYS A 346 -6.55 22.88 -4.69
C LYS A 346 -7.90 23.00 -4.03
N PHE A 347 -8.57 21.86 -3.76
CA PHE A 347 -9.82 21.87 -3.04
C PHE A 347 -9.57 22.25 -1.57
N CYS A 348 -8.58 21.63 -0.93
CA CYS A 348 -8.20 21.90 0.44
C CYS A 348 -7.81 23.37 0.65
N GLU A 349 -7.01 23.95 -0.24
CA GLU A 349 -6.61 25.36 -0.20
C GLU A 349 -7.83 26.28 -0.16
N LYS A 350 -8.73 26.16 -1.15
CA LYS A 350 -9.94 26.98 -1.23
C LYS A 350 -10.88 26.75 -0.04
N PHE A 351 -11.04 25.49 0.37
CA PHE A 351 -11.88 25.13 1.51
C PHE A 351 -11.37 25.80 2.80
N LEU A 352 -10.05 25.80 3.02
CA LEU A 352 -9.45 26.41 4.22
C LEU A 352 -9.48 27.93 4.18
N GLU A 353 -9.42 28.55 3.01
CA GLU A 353 -9.67 29.99 2.85
C GLU A 353 -11.09 30.36 3.27
N GLU A 354 -12.10 29.60 2.84
CA GLU A 354 -13.49 29.83 3.24
C GLU A 354 -13.71 29.51 4.72
N LEU A 355 -13.21 28.37 5.21
CA LEU A 355 -13.35 27.96 6.62
C LEU A 355 -12.72 28.98 7.56
N GLY A 356 -11.55 29.52 7.20
CA GLY A 356 -10.84 30.54 7.98
C GLY A 356 -11.62 31.84 8.17
N LYS A 357 -12.60 32.16 7.31
CA LYS A 357 -13.49 33.32 7.48
C LYS A 357 -14.54 33.10 8.57
N HIS A 358 -14.89 31.84 8.83
CA HIS A 358 -16.03 31.46 9.69
C HIS A 358 -15.59 30.86 11.03
N THR A 359 -14.32 30.50 11.19
CA THR A 359 -13.79 29.93 12.44
C THR A 359 -12.67 30.75 13.06
N ARG A 360 -12.59 30.73 14.39
CA ARG A 360 -11.51 31.34 15.17
C ARG A 360 -10.51 30.32 15.70
N ILE A 361 -10.67 29.05 15.34
CA ILE A 361 -9.73 27.99 15.73
C ILE A 361 -8.49 28.05 14.85
N GLN A 362 -7.32 27.73 15.40
CA GLN A 362 -6.12 27.60 14.59
C GLN A 362 -6.27 26.38 13.68
N LEU A 363 -6.16 26.59 12.36
CA LEU A 363 -6.15 25.50 11.38
C LEU A 363 -4.71 25.05 11.15
N TRP A 364 -4.45 23.75 11.24
CA TRP A 364 -3.18 23.14 10.88
C TRP A 364 -3.38 22.29 9.62
N VAL A 365 -2.59 22.57 8.58
CA VAL A 365 -2.57 21.80 7.34
C VAL A 365 -1.15 21.67 6.84
N ASP A 366 -0.82 20.52 6.27
CA ASP A 366 0.56 20.17 5.93
C ASP A 366 1.26 21.18 5.01
N TYR A 367 0.62 21.64 3.94
CA TYR A 367 1.24 22.51 2.94
C TYR A 367 1.53 23.93 3.44
N LYS A 368 0.87 24.36 4.53
CA LYS A 368 1.14 25.65 5.22
C LYS A 368 2.14 25.50 6.36
N ASN A 369 2.15 24.34 7.02
CA ASN A 369 2.80 24.16 8.32
C ASN A 369 4.05 23.28 8.28
N VAL A 370 4.26 22.52 7.20
CA VAL A 370 5.49 21.79 6.91
C VAL A 370 6.26 22.59 5.87
N ALA A 371 7.52 22.96 6.16
CA ALA A 371 8.33 23.73 5.22
C ALA A 371 8.52 22.93 3.91
N LYS A 372 8.29 23.57 2.76
CA LYS A 372 8.51 22.96 1.42
C LYS A 372 9.98 22.59 1.15
N THR A 373 10.90 22.99 2.03
CA THR A 373 12.31 22.67 1.98
C THR A 373 12.64 21.65 3.07
N GLU A 374 12.98 20.44 2.63
CA GLU A 374 13.52 19.31 3.40
C GLU A 374 12.53 18.57 4.33
N ASN A 375 11.91 17.56 3.69
CA ASN A 375 11.39 16.31 4.23
C ASN A 375 10.15 16.36 5.13
N ASN A 376 9.09 15.68 4.64
CA ASN A 376 7.85 15.34 5.34
C ASN A 376 8.12 14.52 6.61
N ASP A 377 8.66 15.14 7.67
CA ASP A 377 8.95 14.48 8.93
C ASP A 377 7.62 14.14 9.62
N TRP A 378 7.27 12.85 9.64
CA TRP A 378 6.13 12.31 10.36
C TRP A 378 6.04 12.83 11.79
N ASN A 379 7.17 13.16 12.44
CA ASN A 379 7.13 13.77 13.77
C ASN A 379 6.34 15.07 13.80
N SER A 380 6.44 15.91 12.77
CA SER A 380 5.70 17.17 12.69
C SER A 380 4.20 16.93 12.56
N TYR A 381 3.80 15.92 11.76
CA TYR A 381 2.42 15.47 11.63
C TYR A 381 1.91 14.88 12.95
N ALA A 382 2.65 13.96 13.56
CA ALA A 382 2.30 13.33 14.83
C ALA A 382 2.16 14.36 15.96
N HIS A 383 3.09 15.32 16.08
CA HIS A 383 2.98 16.39 17.07
C HIS A 383 1.77 17.30 16.81
N ALA A 384 1.43 17.56 15.55
CA ALA A 384 0.24 18.32 15.21
C ALA A 384 -1.04 17.56 15.59
N ILE A 385 -1.09 16.27 15.26
CA ILE A 385 -2.18 15.35 15.63
C ILE A 385 -2.34 15.27 17.15
N GLU A 386 -1.26 15.08 17.91
CA GLU A 386 -1.26 15.04 19.39
C GLU A 386 -1.71 16.35 20.05
N ARG A 387 -1.55 17.48 19.35
CA ARG A 387 -1.96 18.81 19.83
C ARG A 387 -3.36 19.20 19.39
N ALA A 388 -3.92 18.53 18.39
CA ALA A 388 -5.21 18.86 17.82
C ALA A 388 -6.33 18.53 18.81
N THR A 389 -7.29 19.44 18.90
CA THR A 389 -8.53 19.24 19.66
C THR A 389 -9.69 18.83 18.76
N ILE A 390 -9.54 19.11 17.46
CA ILE A 390 -10.52 18.79 16.42
C ILE A 390 -9.74 18.25 15.22
N PHE A 391 -10.30 17.25 14.56
CA PHE A 391 -9.81 16.65 13.33
C PHE A 391 -10.86 16.85 12.25
N ILE A 392 -10.47 17.49 11.16
CA ILE A 392 -11.31 17.68 9.98
C ILE A 392 -10.73 16.80 8.88
N VAL A 393 -11.52 15.84 8.43
CA VAL A 393 -11.10 14.84 7.44
C VAL A 393 -11.84 15.11 6.13
N LEU A 394 -11.09 15.49 5.09
CA LEU A 394 -11.63 15.74 3.76
C LEU A 394 -11.69 14.43 2.97
N LEU A 395 -12.88 13.87 2.88
CA LEU A 395 -13.15 12.58 2.25
C LEU A 395 -13.37 12.74 0.74
N SER A 396 -12.32 12.43 -0.02
CA SER A 396 -12.38 12.17 -1.47
C SER A 396 -12.18 10.68 -1.75
N GLU A 397 -12.36 10.26 -3.01
CA GLU A 397 -11.99 8.91 -3.46
C GLU A 397 -10.48 8.67 -3.32
N ALA A 398 -9.65 9.66 -3.65
CA ALA A 398 -8.20 9.56 -3.45
C ALA A 398 -7.83 9.42 -1.96
N TYR A 399 -8.53 10.10 -1.06
CA TYR A 399 -8.35 9.94 0.39
C TYR A 399 -8.66 8.52 0.83
N CYS A 400 -9.82 8.01 0.42
CA CYS A 400 -10.26 6.65 0.71
C CYS A 400 -9.26 5.59 0.22
N ASP A 401 -8.60 5.86 -0.90
CA ASP A 401 -7.61 4.97 -1.52
C ASP A 401 -6.20 5.09 -0.92
N SER A 402 -5.95 6.09 -0.06
CA SER A 402 -4.61 6.40 0.43
C SER A 402 -4.27 5.68 1.74
N LYS A 403 -3.28 4.79 1.68
CA LYS A 403 -2.67 4.15 2.85
C LYS A 403 -2.18 5.18 3.87
N TYR A 404 -1.58 6.28 3.42
CA TYR A 404 -1.03 7.31 4.30
C TYR A 404 -2.13 8.07 5.06
N CYS A 405 -3.16 8.53 4.35
CA CYS A 405 -4.32 9.21 4.94
C CYS A 405 -5.03 8.31 5.95
N PHE A 406 -5.19 7.02 5.63
CA PHE A 406 -5.80 6.06 6.55
C PHE A 406 -4.93 5.85 7.80
N GLN A 407 -3.61 5.84 7.67
CA GLN A 407 -2.72 5.69 8.82
C GLN A 407 -2.73 6.94 9.73
N GLU A 408 -2.77 8.15 9.17
CA GLU A 408 -2.97 9.38 9.95
C GLU A 408 -4.26 9.34 10.74
N LEU A 409 -5.35 8.95 10.07
CA LEU A 409 -6.67 8.81 10.70
C LEU A 409 -6.64 7.80 11.84
N ASN A 410 -6.07 6.61 11.64
CA ASN A 410 -5.96 5.60 12.70
C ASN A 410 -5.12 6.08 13.87
N TYR A 411 -4.02 6.79 13.60
CA TYR A 411 -3.17 7.35 14.64
C TYR A 411 -3.94 8.37 15.49
N ALA A 412 -4.67 9.29 14.84
CA ALA A 412 -5.52 10.26 15.51
C ALA A 412 -6.63 9.59 16.33
N VAL A 413 -7.32 8.59 15.77
CA VAL A 413 -8.37 7.82 16.44
C VAL A 413 -7.84 7.11 17.69
N ALA A 414 -6.65 6.50 17.59
CA ALA A 414 -6.02 5.80 18.71
C ALA A 414 -5.68 6.74 19.88
N LEU A 415 -5.22 7.96 19.59
CA LEU A 415 -4.93 8.97 20.62
C LEU A 415 -6.18 9.46 21.35
N THR A 416 -7.32 9.53 20.66
CA THR A 416 -8.59 9.98 21.25
C THR A 416 -9.32 8.92 22.10
N GLY A 417 -8.67 7.79 22.41
CA GLY A 417 -9.25 6.73 23.25
C GLY A 417 -10.05 5.67 22.49
N GLY A 418 -9.88 5.60 21.16
CA GLY A 418 -10.51 4.59 20.29
C GLY A 418 -11.92 4.96 19.80
N PRO A 419 -12.51 4.17 18.88
CA PRO A 419 -13.71 4.52 18.09
C PRO A 419 -14.93 4.99 18.90
N THR A 420 -15.05 4.58 20.16
CA THR A 420 -16.15 4.91 21.06
C THR A 420 -16.01 6.26 21.77
N GLN A 421 -14.79 6.81 21.89
CA GLN A 421 -14.51 8.13 22.49
C GLN A 421 -14.23 9.23 21.45
N VAL A 422 -14.15 8.86 20.17
CA VAL A 422 -13.79 9.72 19.03
C VAL A 422 -14.85 10.75 18.66
N ARG A 423 -16.12 10.56 19.08
CA ARG A 423 -17.27 11.33 18.61
C ARG A 423 -17.17 12.85 18.83
N ASP A 424 -16.40 13.28 19.82
CA ASP A 424 -16.34 14.70 20.21
C ASP A 424 -15.14 15.46 19.63
N ALA A 425 -14.40 14.85 18.71
CA ALA A 425 -13.20 15.44 18.13
C ALA A 425 -13.13 15.40 16.59
N PHE A 426 -13.98 14.65 15.87
CA PHE A 426 -13.84 14.47 14.42
C PHE A 426 -15.03 15.00 13.63
N ILE A 427 -14.72 15.67 12.52
CA ILE A 427 -15.66 16.14 11.50
C ILE A 427 -15.20 15.59 10.15
N PHE A 428 -16.04 14.78 9.51
CA PHE A 428 -15.79 14.27 8.17
C PHE A 428 -16.53 15.12 7.16
N VAL A 429 -15.86 15.48 6.07
CA VAL A 429 -16.42 16.36 5.03
C VAL A 429 -16.26 15.67 3.70
N GLU A 430 -17.36 15.32 3.04
CA GLU A 430 -17.31 14.76 1.69
C GLU A 430 -16.93 15.85 0.68
N THR A 431 -15.81 15.67 -0.02
CA THR A 431 -15.34 16.61 -1.05
C THR A 431 -15.97 16.37 -2.41
N GLN A 432 -16.69 15.26 -2.56
CA GLN A 432 -17.45 14.90 -3.75
C GLN A 432 -18.66 14.06 -3.37
N LYS A 433 -19.67 14.05 -4.25
CA LYS A 433 -20.90 13.26 -4.02
C LYS A 433 -20.56 11.78 -3.80
N ASP A 434 -21.14 11.21 -2.75
CA ASP A 434 -21.07 9.78 -2.41
C ASP A 434 -19.66 9.24 -2.11
N ALA A 435 -18.71 10.10 -1.74
CA ALA A 435 -17.35 9.68 -1.37
C ALA A 435 -17.32 8.63 -0.24
N SER A 436 -18.14 8.82 0.80
CA SER A 436 -18.20 7.90 1.95
C SER A 436 -18.84 6.54 1.62
N LYS A 437 -19.68 6.47 0.58
CA LYS A 437 -20.38 5.24 0.18
C LYS A 437 -19.45 4.23 -0.50
N LYS A 438 -18.33 4.69 -1.04
CA LYS A 438 -17.41 3.90 -1.87
C LYS A 438 -16.41 3.03 -1.10
N ARG A 439 -16.20 3.19 0.21
CA ARG A 439 -15.29 2.28 0.96
C ARG A 439 -15.79 1.86 2.34
N GLU A 440 -15.98 0.55 2.49
CA GLU A 440 -16.40 -0.11 3.73
C GLU A 440 -15.45 0.15 4.91
N ARG A 441 -14.15 0.28 4.63
CA ARG A 441 -13.08 0.51 5.61
C ARG A 441 -13.29 1.80 6.41
N ILE A 442 -13.76 2.85 5.74
CA ILE A 442 -14.06 4.13 6.36
C ILE A 442 -15.48 4.13 6.95
N LYS A 443 -16.44 3.43 6.33
CA LYS A 443 -17.81 3.32 6.89
C LYS A 443 -17.84 2.83 8.34
N ASN A 444 -17.03 1.83 8.69
CA ASN A 444 -16.97 1.34 10.07
C ASN A 444 -16.48 2.39 11.07
N LEU A 445 -15.58 3.28 10.64
CA LEU A 445 -15.19 4.45 11.43
C LEU A 445 -16.31 5.51 11.43
N LEU A 446 -16.92 5.80 10.28
CA LEU A 446 -17.92 6.85 10.10
C LEU A 446 -19.28 6.58 10.74
N ASN A 447 -19.66 5.32 10.98
CA ASN A 447 -20.99 4.93 11.47
C ASN A 447 -21.39 5.62 12.80
N ASN A 448 -20.46 6.33 13.43
CA ASN A 448 -20.63 7.01 14.71
C ASN A 448 -20.10 8.45 14.72
N MET A 449 -19.62 9.01 13.61
CA MET A 449 -18.91 10.29 13.56
C MET A 449 -19.69 11.35 12.80
N GLU A 450 -19.52 12.62 13.17
CA GLU A 450 -20.19 13.74 12.48
C GLU A 450 -19.69 13.83 11.04
N THR A 451 -20.62 13.65 10.10
CA THR A 451 -20.31 13.66 8.67
C THR A 451 -21.14 14.73 7.97
N ILE A 452 -20.45 15.66 7.33
CA ILE A 452 -21.03 16.69 6.47
C ILE A 452 -20.95 16.16 5.04
N GLY A 453 -22.12 15.82 4.48
CA GLY A 453 -22.23 15.39 3.10
C GLY A 453 -21.83 16.49 2.11
N TYR A 454 -21.58 16.10 0.86
CA TYR A 454 -21.10 17.03 -0.16
C TYR A 454 -22.06 18.20 -0.40
N ILE A 455 -21.51 19.41 -0.47
CA ILE A 455 -22.22 20.66 -0.76
C ILE A 455 -21.48 21.35 -1.91
N GLU A 456 -22.19 21.65 -2.99
CA GLU A 456 -21.59 22.22 -4.19
C GLU A 456 -21.05 23.64 -3.95
N ASP A 457 -21.70 24.41 -3.09
CA ASP A 457 -21.23 25.71 -2.63
C ASP A 457 -20.21 25.55 -1.50
N LEU A 458 -18.94 25.84 -1.81
CA LEU A 458 -17.82 25.71 -0.88
C LEU A 458 -17.94 26.61 0.36
N ASN A 459 -18.51 27.81 0.23
CA ASN A 459 -18.73 28.71 1.36
C ASN A 459 -19.80 28.14 2.30
N GLN A 460 -20.88 27.58 1.75
CA GLN A 460 -21.89 26.90 2.57
C GLN A 460 -21.31 25.66 3.27
N MET A 461 -20.44 24.91 2.60
CA MET A 461 -19.72 23.78 3.22
C MET A 461 -18.86 24.25 4.40
N ALA A 462 -18.07 25.31 4.20
CA ALA A 462 -17.22 25.89 5.22
C ALA A 462 -18.02 26.41 6.43
N VAL A 463 -19.16 27.06 6.20
CA VAL A 463 -20.07 27.52 7.27
C VAL A 463 -20.55 26.34 8.12
N LYS A 464 -21.04 25.26 7.49
CA LYS A 464 -21.50 24.08 8.26
C LYS A 464 -20.37 23.45 9.07
N VAL A 465 -19.16 23.35 8.50
CA VAL A 465 -18.00 22.84 9.23
C VAL A 465 -17.66 23.75 10.41
N ALA A 466 -17.73 25.07 10.26
CA ALA A 466 -17.51 26.02 11.35
C ALA A 466 -18.57 25.89 12.46
N GLU A 467 -19.83 25.67 12.12
CA GLU A 467 -20.91 25.39 13.07
C GLU A 467 -20.64 24.10 13.87
N SER A 468 -20.22 23.04 13.20
CA SER A 468 -19.81 21.78 13.83
C SER A 468 -18.61 21.96 14.77
N ILE A 469 -17.59 22.73 14.35
CA ILE A 469 -16.44 23.08 15.21
C ILE A 469 -16.91 23.75 16.50
N GLU A 470 -17.77 24.77 16.41
CA GLU A 470 -18.25 25.48 17.60
C GLU A 470 -19.14 24.60 18.49
N SER A 471 -19.95 23.72 17.89
CA SER A 471 -20.73 22.71 18.62
C SER A 471 -19.82 21.79 19.46
N LEU A 472 -18.77 21.23 18.86
CA LEU A 472 -17.79 20.38 19.55
C LEU A 472 -17.05 21.14 20.66
N ARG A 473 -16.62 22.38 20.39
CA ARG A 473 -15.96 23.23 21.40
C ARG A 473 -16.86 23.50 22.60
N ASN A 474 -18.15 23.74 22.37
CA ASN A 474 -19.10 24.01 23.44
C ASN A 474 -19.35 22.76 24.30
N LYS A 475 -19.50 21.58 23.68
CA LYS A 475 -19.59 20.30 24.40
C LYS A 475 -18.39 20.06 25.32
N ASN A 476 -17.18 20.29 24.82
CA ASN A 476 -15.95 20.09 25.59
C ASN A 476 -15.82 21.06 26.79
N LYS A 477 -16.36 22.28 26.68
CA LYS A 477 -16.42 23.21 27.82
C LYS A 477 -17.36 22.69 28.91
N THR A 478 -18.56 22.21 28.57
CA THR A 478 -19.55 21.74 29.56
C THR A 478 -19.07 20.52 30.34
N THR A 479 -18.37 19.58 29.70
CA THR A 479 -17.82 18.38 30.36
C THR A 479 -16.73 18.73 31.39
N THR A 480 -15.96 19.79 31.12
CA THR A 480 -14.88 20.27 32.01
C THR A 480 -15.44 20.99 33.26
N TYR A 481 -16.58 21.68 33.15
CA TYR A 481 -17.22 22.37 34.29
C TYR A 481 -17.98 21.42 35.22
N SER A 482 -18.50 20.30 34.71
CA SER A 482 -19.26 19.33 35.52
C SER A 482 -18.36 18.50 36.43
N SER A 483 -17.13 18.19 36.00
CA SER A 483 -16.13 17.45 36.78
C SER A 483 -15.50 18.26 37.92
N SER A 484 -15.49 19.60 37.83
CA SER A 484 -14.99 20.47 38.91
C SER A 484 -15.95 20.66 40.09
N ASN A 485 -17.26 20.40 39.92
CA ASN A 485 -18.25 20.60 40.99
C ASN A 485 -18.48 19.37 41.88
N ILE A 486 -17.95 18.19 41.51
CA ILE A 486 -18.11 16.96 42.30
C ILE A 486 -17.06 16.85 43.42
N VAL A 487 -15.92 17.54 43.30
CA VAL A 487 -14.83 17.45 44.30
C VAL A 487 -15.02 18.36 45.53
N GLN A 488 -15.95 19.33 45.49
CA GLN A 488 -16.19 20.22 46.64
C GLN A 488 -17.34 19.81 47.59
N SER A 489 -18.04 18.71 47.31
CA SER A 489 -19.22 18.28 48.10
C SER A 489 -18.92 17.24 49.20
N SER A 490 -17.70 16.67 49.27
CA SER A 490 -17.41 15.49 50.10
C SER A 490 -16.54 15.73 51.35
N MET A 491 -16.23 16.99 51.71
CA MET A 491 -15.50 17.32 52.94
C MET A 491 -16.31 18.23 53.85
N CYS A 492 -17.42 17.73 54.41
CA CYS A 492 -18.05 18.37 55.57
C CYS A 492 -19.04 17.45 56.31
N THR A 493 -18.59 16.31 56.84
CA THR A 493 -19.23 15.68 58.01
C THR A 493 -18.28 14.67 58.66
N MET A 494 -17.59 15.08 59.72
CA MET A 494 -17.21 14.28 60.91
C MET A 494 -16.26 15.12 61.79
N MET A 495 -16.86 15.88 62.70
CA MET A 495 -16.36 16.12 64.06
C MET A 495 -17.57 16.14 64.99
#